data_AF-A0A7X8DIK7-F1
#
_entry.id   AF-A0A7X8DIK7-F1
#
_cell.length_a   1.000
_cell.length_b   1.000
_cell.length_c   1.000
_cell.angle_alpha   90.00
_cell.angle_beta   90.00
_cell.angle_gamma   90.00
#
_symmetry.space_group_name_H-M   'P 1'
#
loop_
_entity.id
_entity.type
_entity.pdbx_description
1 polymer ?
#
loop_
_entity_poly.entity_id
_entity_poly.type
_entity_poly.pdbx_seq_one_letter_code
_entity_poly.pdbx_strand_id
1 'polypeptide(L)'
;MKEKFARWNILFIQYLKRDWKKIIIWVLGLGLFASAFVPAMEEITKGEGLLGMYETLQNPAMISMVGRTPVETASDYTLGAMYSHMMLLFSGLFAMTISILHVIGHTRKEEDLGLTELIRSFQVGRQSNSLAVIVETILINILLIFFISGIMMSFGNDTISAEGALLFGTSIGIAGIMGAGIALIMAQI
;
A
#
# COMPACT_ATOMS: atom_id res chain seq x y z
N MET A 1 -21.05 13.00 22.30
CA MET A 1 -20.08 12.51 21.28
C MET A 1 -19.15 11.41 21.80
N LYS A 2 -18.66 11.46 23.05
CA LYS A 2 -17.75 10.44 23.64
C LYS A 2 -18.29 8.99 23.62
N GLU A 3 -19.59 8.80 23.71
CA GLU A 3 -20.24 7.48 23.67
C GLU A 3 -20.08 6.74 22.32
N LYS A 4 -20.03 7.45 21.19
CA LYS A 4 -20.09 6.81 19.85
C LYS A 4 -18.84 5.98 19.51
N PHE A 5 -17.70 6.37 20.07
CA PHE A 5 -16.39 5.73 19.87
C PHE A 5 -15.85 5.10 21.16
N ALA A 6 -16.70 4.89 22.17
CA ALA A 6 -16.28 4.36 23.44
C ALA A 6 -15.57 2.99 23.26
N ARG A 7 -14.36 2.86 23.81
CA ARG A 7 -13.52 1.64 23.78
C ARG A 7 -12.91 1.27 22.41
N TRP A 8 -12.89 2.17 21.43
CA TRP A 8 -12.22 1.93 20.13
C TRP A 8 -10.74 1.54 20.30
N ASN A 9 -10.04 2.14 21.27
CA ASN A 9 -8.63 1.88 21.54
C ASN A 9 -8.39 0.44 22.04
N ILE A 10 -9.34 -0.14 22.78
CA ILE A 10 -9.24 -1.53 23.24
C ILE A 10 -9.42 -2.46 22.04
N LEU A 11 -10.42 -2.22 21.19
CA LEU A 11 -10.63 -3.00 19.97
C LEU A 11 -9.42 -2.94 19.05
N PHE A 12 -8.86 -1.74 18.84
CA PHE A 12 -7.64 -1.54 18.07
C PHE A 12 -6.47 -2.39 18.58
N ILE A 13 -6.21 -2.37 19.89
CA ILE A 13 -5.14 -3.20 20.47
C ILE A 13 -5.43 -4.70 20.28
N GLN A 14 -6.69 -5.13 20.38
CA GLN A 14 -7.04 -6.53 20.16
C GLN A 14 -6.89 -6.96 18.70
N TYR A 15 -7.29 -6.11 17.74
CA TYR A 15 -7.08 -6.36 16.32
C TYR A 15 -5.59 -6.46 15.98
N LEU A 16 -4.75 -5.54 16.49
CA LEU A 16 -3.30 -5.65 16.31
C LEU A 16 -2.74 -6.97 16.86
N LYS A 17 -3.17 -7.38 18.07
CA LYS A 17 -2.74 -8.65 18.67
C LYS A 17 -3.25 -9.88 17.93
N ARG A 18 -4.40 -9.78 17.28
CA ARG A 18 -4.99 -10.87 16.50
C ARG A 18 -4.33 -10.99 15.13
N ASP A 19 -4.06 -9.86 14.48
CA ASP A 19 -3.72 -9.79 13.08
C ASP A 19 -2.21 -9.57 12.83
N TRP A 20 -1.38 -9.48 13.87
CA TRP A 20 0.07 -9.25 13.75
C TRP A 20 0.79 -10.13 12.71
N LYS A 21 0.45 -11.42 12.61
CA LYS A 21 1.03 -12.32 11.59
C LYS A 21 0.66 -11.89 10.18
N LYS A 22 -0.61 -11.56 9.95
CA LYS A 22 -1.08 -11.07 8.65
C LYS A 22 -0.42 -9.74 8.33
N ILE A 23 -0.35 -8.82 9.30
CA ILE A 23 0.31 -7.52 9.14
C ILE A 23 1.76 -7.70 8.70
N ILE A 24 2.52 -8.57 9.37
CA ILE A 24 3.90 -8.88 8.99
C ILE A 24 3.98 -9.45 7.58
N ILE A 25 3.14 -10.45 7.25
CA ILE A 25 3.14 -11.06 5.92
C ILE A 25 2.81 -10.03 4.83
N TRP A 26 1.85 -9.14 5.06
CA TRP A 26 1.47 -8.12 4.10
C TRP A 26 2.54 -7.05 3.93
N VAL A 27 3.07 -6.52 5.04
CA VAL A 27 4.11 -5.49 4.99
C VAL A 27 5.39 -6.03 4.35
N LEU A 28 5.83 -7.23 4.76
CA LEU A 28 7.02 -7.85 4.17
C LEU A 28 6.77 -8.26 2.72
N GLY A 29 5.67 -8.97 2.45
CA GLY A 29 5.37 -9.51 1.13
C GLY A 29 5.19 -8.42 0.08
N LEU A 30 4.29 -7.46 0.34
CA LEU A 30 4.07 -6.35 -0.58
C LEU A 30 5.24 -5.38 -0.60
N GLY A 31 5.86 -5.13 0.55
CA GLY A 31 7.02 -4.25 0.65
C GLY A 31 8.20 -4.77 -0.16
N LEU A 32 8.52 -6.06 -0.05
CA LEU A 32 9.55 -6.70 -0.87
C LEU A 32 9.13 -6.75 -2.34
N PHE A 33 7.88 -7.08 -2.66
CA PHE A 33 7.40 -7.03 -4.04
C PHE A 33 7.59 -5.64 -4.67
N ALA A 34 7.31 -4.57 -3.93
CA ALA A 34 7.39 -3.21 -4.42
C ALA A 34 8.84 -2.68 -4.52
N SER A 35 9.79 -3.21 -3.76
CA SER A 35 11.15 -2.62 -3.64
C SER A 35 12.31 -3.54 -4.03
N ALA A 36 12.15 -4.87 -3.95
CA ALA A 36 13.27 -5.80 -4.09
C ALA A 36 13.77 -5.99 -5.54
N PHE A 37 13.06 -5.47 -6.54
CA PHE A 37 13.44 -5.61 -7.96
C PHE A 37 14.43 -4.54 -8.43
N VAL A 38 14.83 -3.59 -7.58
CA VAL A 38 15.77 -2.52 -7.95
C VAL A 38 17.07 -3.07 -8.56
N PRO A 39 17.76 -4.06 -7.97
CA PRO A 39 19.00 -4.60 -8.54
C PRO A 39 18.80 -5.28 -9.90
N ALA A 40 17.65 -5.94 -10.09
CA ALA A 40 17.34 -6.58 -11.37
C ALA A 40 17.12 -5.52 -12.46
N MET A 41 16.45 -4.42 -12.13
CA MET A 41 16.27 -3.30 -13.06
C MET A 41 17.59 -2.61 -13.38
N GLU A 42 18.46 -2.44 -12.38
CA GLU A 42 19.81 -1.90 -12.59
C GLU A 42 20.59 -2.74 -13.61
N GLU A 43 20.56 -4.07 -13.50
CA GLU A 43 21.20 -4.98 -14.45
C GLU A 43 20.65 -4.83 -15.87
N ILE A 44 19.32 -4.78 -16.02
CA ILE A 44 18.67 -4.68 -17.33
C ILE A 44 18.95 -3.31 -17.99
N THR A 45 19.12 -2.24 -17.20
CA THR A 45 19.38 -0.89 -17.73
C THR A 45 20.81 -0.63 -18.19
N LYS A 46 21.74 -1.57 -18.02
CA LYS A 46 23.14 -1.36 -18.43
C LYS A 46 23.28 -1.21 -19.94
N GLY A 47 24.24 -0.39 -20.38
CA GLY A 47 24.54 -0.16 -21.80
C GLY A 47 23.34 0.41 -22.55
N GLU A 48 22.93 -0.24 -23.64
CA GLU A 48 21.77 0.15 -24.45
C GLU A 48 20.42 -0.30 -23.86
N GLY A 49 20.42 -1.05 -22.76
CA GLY A 49 19.20 -1.59 -22.15
C GLY A 49 18.21 -0.52 -21.70
N LEU A 50 18.70 0.61 -21.19
CA LEU A 50 17.85 1.75 -20.80
C LEU A 50 17.09 2.35 -21.99
N LEU A 51 17.77 2.51 -23.14
CA LEU A 51 17.14 2.97 -24.37
C LEU A 51 16.09 1.97 -24.87
N GLY A 52 16.42 0.67 -24.86
CA GLY A 52 15.48 -0.38 -25.24
C GLY A 52 14.22 -0.40 -24.37
N MET A 53 14.37 -0.17 -23.06
CA MET A 53 13.23 -0.09 -22.13
C MET A 53 12.41 1.18 -22.32
N TYR A 54 13.06 2.32 -22.57
CA TYR A 54 12.36 3.56 -22.91
C TYR A 54 11.45 3.38 -24.12
N GLU A 55 11.97 2.86 -25.23
CA GLU A 55 11.20 2.61 -26.45
C GLU A 55 10.08 1.58 -26.22
N THR A 56 10.34 0.53 -25.44
CA THR A 56 9.33 -0.48 -25.12
C THR A 56 8.15 0.11 -24.34
N LEU A 57 8.42 1.03 -23.42
CA LEU A 57 7.38 1.69 -22.61
C LEU A 57 6.57 2.73 -23.39
N GLN A 58 7.03 3.14 -24.58
CA GLN A 58 6.27 4.02 -25.47
C GLN A 58 5.21 3.29 -26.31
N ASN A 59 5.15 1.95 -26.28
CA ASN A 59 4.11 1.21 -26.99
C ASN A 59 2.71 1.57 -26.44
N PRO A 60 1.67 1.73 -27.30
CA PRO A 60 0.30 2.03 -26.87
C PRO A 60 -0.26 1.15 -25.75
N ALA A 61 0.11 -0.14 -25.72
CA ALA A 61 -0.31 -1.06 -24.66
C ALA A 61 0.30 -0.66 -23.30
N MET A 62 1.59 -0.37 -23.27
CA MET A 62 2.28 0.06 -22.05
C MET A 62 1.79 1.43 -21.59
N ILE A 63 1.61 2.37 -22.51
CA ILE A 63 1.05 3.69 -22.20
C ILE A 63 -0.34 3.58 -21.56
N SER A 64 -1.17 2.65 -22.06
CA SER A 64 -2.50 2.42 -21.50
C SER A 64 -2.45 1.79 -20.12
N MET A 65 -1.45 0.96 -19.83
CA MET A 65 -1.29 0.29 -18.55
C MET A 65 -0.67 1.19 -17.48
N VAL A 66 0.56 1.67 -17.71
CA VAL A 66 1.36 2.37 -16.69
C VAL A 66 1.40 3.89 -16.87
N GLY A 67 0.88 4.38 -17.98
CA GLY A 67 0.89 5.80 -18.34
C GLY A 67 2.00 6.14 -19.33
N ARG A 68 2.07 7.42 -19.70
CA ARG A 68 3.14 7.94 -20.55
C ARG A 68 4.42 8.04 -19.74
N THR A 69 5.57 7.86 -20.41
CA THR A 69 6.87 8.09 -19.78
C THR A 69 6.94 9.50 -19.20
N PRO A 70 7.49 9.67 -17.99
CA PRO A 70 7.54 10.96 -17.31
C PRO A 70 8.58 11.92 -17.92
N VAL A 71 9.34 11.46 -18.92
CA VAL A 71 10.42 12.20 -19.59
C VAL A 71 10.25 12.14 -21.10
N GLU A 72 10.72 13.21 -21.76
CA GLU A 72 10.63 13.38 -23.22
C GLU A 72 11.81 12.72 -23.97
N THR A 73 12.94 12.55 -23.30
CA THR A 73 14.17 11.97 -23.89
C THR A 73 14.65 10.78 -23.08
N ALA A 74 15.14 9.74 -23.76
CA ALA A 74 15.68 8.53 -23.14
C ALA A 74 16.85 8.81 -22.17
N SER A 75 17.67 9.82 -22.45
CA SER A 75 18.81 10.20 -21.62
C SER A 75 18.42 10.64 -20.20
N ASP A 76 17.20 11.15 -20.04
CA ASP A 76 16.71 11.69 -18.76
C ASP A 76 15.95 10.63 -17.97
N TYR A 77 15.78 9.42 -18.54
CA TYR A 77 15.01 8.35 -17.93
C TYR A 77 15.81 7.56 -16.91
N THR A 78 16.03 8.17 -15.75
CA THR A 78 16.79 7.56 -14.65
C THR A 78 16.19 6.22 -14.21
N LEU A 79 17.04 5.34 -13.63
CA LEU A 79 16.61 4.05 -13.09
C LEU A 79 15.47 4.22 -12.07
N GLY A 80 15.59 5.19 -11.15
CA GLY A 80 14.53 5.51 -10.20
C GLY A 80 13.20 5.89 -10.86
N ALA A 81 13.22 6.79 -11.84
CA ALA A 81 12.02 7.21 -12.57
C ALA A 81 11.36 6.04 -13.31
N MET A 82 12.17 5.21 -13.97
CA MET A 82 11.70 4.05 -14.70
C MET A 82 11.15 2.96 -13.78
N TYR A 83 11.83 2.68 -12.67
CA TYR A 83 11.39 1.73 -11.66
C TYR A 83 10.03 2.13 -11.10
N SER A 84 9.90 3.40 -10.68
CA SER A 84 8.64 3.93 -10.17
C SER A 84 7.53 3.87 -11.21
N HIS A 85 7.80 4.27 -12.46
CA HIS A 85 6.81 4.23 -13.53
C HIS A 85 6.23 2.81 -13.76
N MET A 86 7.08 1.77 -13.73
CA MET A 86 6.62 0.40 -13.95
C MET A 86 5.97 -0.24 -12.72
N MET A 87 6.55 -0.05 -11.53
CA MET A 87 6.14 -0.78 -10.32
C MET A 87 5.01 -0.11 -9.55
N LEU A 88 4.78 1.19 -9.72
CA LEU A 88 3.83 1.95 -8.92
C LEU A 88 2.40 1.42 -9.09
N LEU A 89 1.96 1.18 -10.32
CA LEU A 89 0.59 0.72 -10.60
C LEU A 89 0.27 -0.58 -9.87
N PHE A 90 1.09 -1.61 -10.08
CA PHE A 90 0.83 -2.94 -9.52
C PHE A 90 0.97 -2.96 -8.00
N SER A 91 1.99 -2.27 -7.47
CA SER A 91 2.18 -2.17 -6.03
C SER A 91 1.03 -1.42 -5.35
N GLY A 92 0.58 -0.32 -5.95
CA GLY A 92 -0.58 0.44 -5.50
C GLY A 92 -1.87 -0.35 -5.58
N LEU A 93 -2.10 -1.10 -6.66
CA LEU A 93 -3.27 -1.96 -6.83
C LEU A 93 -3.31 -3.05 -5.75
N PHE A 94 -2.18 -3.69 -5.45
CA PHE A 94 -2.10 -4.68 -4.39
C PHE A 94 -2.29 -4.07 -3.01
N ALA A 95 -1.68 -2.91 -2.71
CA ALA A 95 -1.89 -2.18 -1.45
C ALA A 95 -3.38 -1.87 -1.24
N MET A 96 -4.03 -1.37 -2.29
CA MET A 96 -5.46 -1.06 -2.32
C MET A 96 -6.31 -2.32 -2.07
N THR A 97 -6.04 -3.39 -2.81
CA THR A 97 -6.78 -4.66 -2.71
C THR A 97 -6.65 -5.30 -1.33
N ILE A 98 -5.42 -5.38 -0.80
CA ILE A 98 -5.16 -5.94 0.54
C ILE A 98 -5.88 -5.11 1.61
N SER A 99 -5.83 -3.78 1.50
CA SER A 99 -6.52 -2.89 2.44
C SER A 99 -8.05 -3.05 2.37
N ILE A 100 -8.61 -3.24 1.17
CA ILE A 100 -10.04 -3.54 0.98
C ILE A 100 -10.41 -4.85 1.69
N LEU A 101 -9.65 -5.92 1.44
CA LEU A 101 -9.91 -7.23 2.04
C LEU A 101 -9.79 -7.21 3.57
N HIS A 102 -8.81 -6.47 4.10
CA HIS A 102 -8.64 -6.28 5.55
C HIS A 102 -9.86 -5.59 6.16
N VAL A 103 -10.28 -4.46 5.59
CA VAL A 103 -11.43 -3.70 6.09
C VAL A 103 -12.72 -4.51 6.02
N ILE A 104 -13.03 -5.16 4.88
CA ILE A 104 -14.22 -6.01 4.73
C ILE A 104 -14.19 -7.17 5.74
N GLY A 105 -13.00 -7.76 5.95
CA GLY A 105 -12.79 -8.86 6.88
C GLY A 105 -13.09 -8.51 8.34
N HIS A 106 -12.90 -7.24 8.74
CA HIS A 106 -13.15 -6.75 10.09
C HIS A 106 -14.47 -5.97 10.26
N THR A 107 -15.22 -5.79 9.17
CA THR A 107 -16.50 -5.10 9.19
C THR A 107 -17.59 -6.07 8.78
N ARG A 108 -17.95 -6.13 7.50
CA ARG A 108 -19.08 -6.92 7.02
C ARG A 108 -18.98 -8.38 7.39
N LYS A 109 -17.79 -8.97 7.27
CA LYS A 109 -17.58 -10.38 7.58
C LYS A 109 -17.77 -10.69 9.07
N GLU A 110 -17.40 -9.78 9.98
CA GLU A 110 -17.63 -9.97 11.42
C GLU A 110 -19.11 -9.79 11.79
N GLU A 111 -19.83 -8.92 11.06
CA GLU A 111 -21.28 -8.76 11.19
C GLU A 111 -22.03 -10.01 10.74
N ASP A 112 -21.69 -10.57 9.57
CA ASP A 112 -22.30 -11.80 9.06
C ASP A 112 -22.07 -13.01 9.99
N LEU A 113 -21.00 -12.99 10.79
CA LEU A 113 -20.67 -14.00 11.79
C LEU A 113 -21.32 -13.74 13.17
N GLY A 114 -22.07 -12.64 13.34
CA GLY A 114 -22.68 -12.25 14.61
C GLY A 114 -21.70 -11.74 15.67
N LEU A 115 -20.41 -11.62 15.35
CA LEU A 115 -19.37 -11.16 16.30
C LEU A 115 -19.60 -9.71 16.71
N THR A 116 -20.06 -8.89 15.78
CA THR A 116 -20.38 -7.48 16.04
C THR A 116 -21.50 -7.33 17.08
N GLU A 117 -22.50 -8.21 17.08
CA GLU A 117 -23.58 -8.20 18.07
C GLU A 117 -23.09 -8.60 19.46
N LEU A 118 -22.23 -9.62 19.52
CA LEU A 118 -21.58 -10.04 20.77
C LEU A 118 -20.74 -8.90 21.38
N ILE A 119 -19.94 -8.20 20.57
CA ILE A 119 -19.13 -7.06 21.02
C ILE A 119 -20.03 -5.91 21.50
N ARG A 120 -21.16 -5.67 20.81
CA ARG A 120 -22.14 -4.64 21.18
C ARG A 120 -22.95 -4.95 22.44
N SER A 121 -22.92 -6.18 22.97
CA SER A 121 -23.48 -6.50 24.29
C SER A 121 -22.70 -5.85 25.45
N PHE A 122 -21.45 -5.48 25.21
CA PHE A 122 -20.63 -4.70 26.13
C PHE A 122 -20.81 -3.19 25.91
N GLN A 123 -20.26 -2.37 26.81
CA GLN A 123 -20.26 -0.89 26.70
C GLN A 123 -19.27 -0.40 25.62
N VAL A 124 -19.53 -0.76 24.36
CA VAL A 124 -18.74 -0.40 23.19
C VAL A 124 -19.56 0.54 22.31
N GLY A 125 -18.97 1.67 21.91
CA GLY A 125 -19.64 2.63 21.05
C GLY A 125 -19.94 2.07 19.67
N ARG A 126 -21.08 2.46 19.07
CA ARG A 126 -21.55 1.96 17.76
C ARG A 126 -20.53 2.08 16.63
N GLN A 127 -19.65 3.09 16.67
CA GLN A 127 -18.67 3.39 15.62
C GLN A 127 -17.24 3.01 16.02
N SER A 128 -17.08 2.35 17.17
CA SER A 128 -15.76 2.00 17.70
C SER A 128 -15.04 0.96 16.85
N ASN A 129 -15.78 0.01 16.25
CA ASN A 129 -15.20 -0.97 15.32
C ASN A 129 -14.65 -0.26 14.07
N SER A 130 -15.49 0.50 13.38
CA SER A 130 -15.09 1.26 12.17
C SER A 130 -13.86 2.14 12.40
N LEU A 131 -13.80 2.83 13.55
CA LEU A 131 -12.63 3.63 13.92
C LEU A 131 -11.39 2.77 14.20
N ALA A 132 -11.52 1.66 14.92
CA ALA A 132 -10.41 0.77 15.21
C ALA A 132 -9.81 0.17 13.92
N VAL A 133 -10.66 -0.28 13.00
CA VAL A 133 -10.27 -0.89 11.72
C VAL A 133 -9.57 0.11 10.80
N ILE A 134 -10.09 1.34 10.67
CA ILE A 134 -9.46 2.34 9.80
C ILE A 134 -8.11 2.80 10.37
N VAL A 135 -8.02 2.99 11.69
CA VAL A 135 -6.75 3.37 12.35
C VAL A 135 -5.71 2.25 12.23
N GLU A 136 -6.11 0.99 12.39
CA GLU A 136 -5.25 -0.16 12.12
C GLU A 136 -4.77 -0.19 10.67
N THR A 137 -5.68 -0.01 9.71
CA THR A 137 -5.32 -0.05 8.29
C THR A 137 -4.40 1.10 7.88
N ILE A 138 -4.59 2.30 8.47
CA ILE A 138 -3.67 3.44 8.30
C ILE A 138 -2.30 3.10 8.86
N LEU A 139 -2.23 2.52 10.06
CA LEU A 139 -0.96 2.11 10.66
C LEU A 139 -0.21 1.09 9.79
N ILE A 140 -0.91 0.07 9.27
CA ILE A 140 -0.33 -0.94 8.37
C ILE A 140 0.27 -0.26 7.13
N ASN A 141 -0.45 0.67 6.51
CA ASN A 141 0.04 1.39 5.33
C ASN A 141 1.19 2.33 5.67
N ILE A 142 1.20 2.97 6.83
CA ILE A 142 2.37 3.77 7.29
C ILE A 142 3.61 2.90 7.44
N LEU A 143 3.46 1.71 8.05
CA LEU A 143 4.57 0.75 8.16
C LEU A 143 5.06 0.31 6.78
N LEU A 144 4.14 0.07 5.84
CA LEU A 144 4.47 -0.27 4.46
C LEU A 144 5.25 0.84 3.76
N ILE A 145 4.85 2.11 3.93
CA ILE A 145 5.56 3.28 3.38
C ILE A 145 7.02 3.26 3.84
N PHE A 146 7.26 3.23 5.15
CA PHE A 146 8.62 3.27 5.69
C PHE A 146 9.44 2.04 5.31
N PHE A 147 8.81 0.87 5.23
CA PHE A 147 9.49 -0.36 4.84
C PHE A 147 9.93 -0.34 3.37
N ILE A 148 9.04 0.08 2.45
CA ILE A 148 9.37 0.24 1.03
C ILE A 148 10.50 1.27 0.85
N SER A 149 10.33 2.45 1.44
CA SER A 149 11.32 3.52 1.31
C SER A 149 12.68 3.11 1.91
N GLY A 150 12.68 2.45 3.06
CA GLY A 150 13.89 1.94 3.71
C GLY A 150 14.64 0.91 2.85
N ILE A 151 13.93 -0.05 2.25
CA ILE A 151 14.56 -1.03 1.36
C ILE A 151 15.12 -0.35 0.10
N MET A 152 14.36 0.53 -0.54
CA MET A 152 14.84 1.21 -1.74
C MET A 152 16.10 2.04 -1.47
N MET A 153 16.13 2.76 -0.35
CA MET A 153 17.32 3.51 0.09
C MET A 153 18.50 2.60 0.42
N SER A 154 18.25 1.38 0.91
CA SER A 154 19.32 0.43 1.27
C SER A 154 20.14 -0.06 0.08
N PHE A 155 19.62 0.06 -1.15
CA PHE A 155 20.37 -0.30 -2.36
C PHE A 155 21.43 0.74 -2.75
N GLY A 156 21.37 1.97 -2.21
CA GLY A 156 22.43 2.97 -2.39
C GLY A 156 22.64 3.43 -3.84
N ASN A 157 21.59 3.39 -4.67
CA ASN A 157 21.67 3.83 -6.05
C ASN A 157 21.54 5.36 -6.15
N ASP A 158 22.45 6.01 -6.88
CA ASP A 158 22.53 7.48 -7.00
C ASP A 158 21.27 8.13 -7.59
N THR A 159 20.48 7.38 -8.37
CA THR A 159 19.25 7.88 -8.99
C THR A 159 18.02 7.77 -8.09
N ILE A 160 18.10 7.01 -7.00
CA ILE A 160 17.01 6.83 -6.04
C ILE A 160 17.31 7.74 -4.84
N SER A 161 16.82 8.98 -4.90
CA SER A 161 16.93 9.89 -3.76
C SER A 161 16.04 9.43 -2.60
N ALA A 162 16.37 9.90 -1.39
CA ALA A 162 15.56 9.63 -0.20
C ALA A 162 14.12 10.16 -0.37
N GLU A 163 13.99 11.34 -0.97
CA GLU A 163 12.69 11.94 -1.29
C GLU A 163 11.93 11.11 -2.31
N GLY A 164 12.61 10.60 -3.34
CA GLY A 164 11.99 9.74 -4.37
C GLY A 164 11.50 8.41 -3.81
N ALA A 165 12.32 7.76 -2.97
CA ALA A 165 11.94 6.53 -2.27
C ALA A 165 10.76 6.77 -1.31
N LEU A 166 10.75 7.90 -0.60
CA LEU A 166 9.64 8.28 0.26
C LEU A 166 8.36 8.56 -0.54
N LEU A 167 8.46 9.29 -1.65
CA LEU A 167 7.34 9.61 -2.53
C LEU A 167 6.73 8.34 -3.13
N PHE A 168 7.56 7.41 -3.59
CA PHE A 168 7.12 6.13 -4.14
C PHE A 168 6.39 5.29 -3.09
N GLY A 169 7.00 5.10 -1.91
CA GLY A 169 6.38 4.40 -0.80
C GLY A 169 5.05 5.05 -0.37
N THR A 170 5.04 6.37 -0.23
CA THR A 170 3.84 7.16 0.13
C THR A 170 2.72 6.99 -0.89
N SER A 171 3.04 7.01 -2.18
CA SER A 171 2.04 6.82 -3.24
C SER A 171 1.35 5.44 -3.13
N ILE A 172 2.11 4.39 -2.83
CA ILE A 172 1.58 3.04 -2.59
C ILE A 172 0.73 2.99 -1.30
N GLY A 173 1.24 3.56 -0.21
CA GLY A 173 0.52 3.57 1.07
C GLY A 173 -0.80 4.37 1.01
N ILE A 174 -0.82 5.49 0.28
CA ILE A 174 -2.04 6.27 0.06
C ILE A 174 -3.05 5.48 -0.79
N ALA A 175 -2.60 4.74 -1.82
CA ALA A 175 -3.49 3.85 -2.58
C ALA A 175 -4.14 2.79 -1.66
N GLY A 176 -3.38 2.23 -0.72
CA GLY A 176 -3.91 1.36 0.32
C GLY A 176 -4.95 2.02 1.22
N ILE A 177 -4.64 3.21 1.75
CA ILE A 177 -5.58 3.98 2.60
C ILE A 177 -6.86 4.35 1.82
N MET A 178 -6.74 4.69 0.54
CA MET A 178 -7.88 4.95 -0.33
C MET A 178 -8.76 3.71 -0.48
N GLY A 179 -8.16 2.53 -0.71
CA GLY A 179 -8.86 1.26 -0.72
C GLY A 179 -9.58 0.96 0.60
N ALA A 180 -8.93 1.24 1.73
CA ALA A 180 -9.51 1.09 3.05
C ALA A 180 -10.75 1.98 3.25
N GLY A 181 -10.67 3.24 2.81
CA GLY A 181 -11.79 4.19 2.88
C GLY A 181 -12.97 3.77 2.03
N ILE A 182 -12.73 3.35 0.78
CA ILE A 182 -13.77 2.84 -0.12
C ILE A 182 -14.44 1.60 0.48
N ALA A 183 -13.65 0.64 0.94
CA ALA A 183 -14.16 -0.58 1.57
C ALA A 183 -15.00 -0.28 2.81
N LEU A 184 -14.55 0.67 3.65
CA LEU A 184 -15.29 1.03 4.85
C LEU A 184 -16.63 1.67 4.50
N ILE A 185 -16.67 2.60 3.55
CA ILE A 185 -17.92 3.22 3.10
C ILE A 185 -18.88 2.15 2.58
N MET A 186 -18.40 1.27 1.68
CA MET A 186 -19.23 0.21 1.08
C MET A 186 -19.70 -0.82 2.10
N ALA A 187 -18.91 -1.13 3.13
CA ALA A 187 -19.28 -2.08 4.17
C ALA A 187 -20.34 -1.53 5.15
N GLN A 188 -20.54 -0.21 5.20
CA GLN A 188 -21.50 0.44 6.10
C GLN A 188 -22.84 0.78 5.42
N ILE A 189 -22.97 0.53 4.11
CA ILE A 189 -24.21 0.66 3.33
C ILE A 189 -24.96 -0.67 3.39
#